data_AF-A0A7K1AUL7-F1
#
_entry.id   AF-A0A7K1AUL7-F1
#
_cell.length_a   1.000
_cell.length_b   1.000
_cell.length_c   1.000
_cell.angle_alpha   90.00
_cell.angle_beta   90.00
_cell.angle_gamma   90.00
#
_symmetry.space_group_name_H-M   'P 1'
#
loop_
_entity.id
_entity.type
_entity.pdbx_description
1 polymer ?
#
loop_
_entity_poly.entity_id
_entity_poly.type
_entity_poly.pdbx_seq_one_letter_code
_entity_poly.pdbx_strand_id
1 'polypeptide(L)'
;MNFLSTAFKYLNLVGGFATIGALLAMAFFLLDNEGKISTSGEKLRNFLKASAATWFIGVIGSILFTLAQILDSALSVALDPTVIRSFITQITLGQYLAFEAVMALLVLICCFKAKKIVNLIVLLFVSIVGIIAAVFQSHAASGGSLSLVIGSL
;
A
#
# COMPACT_ATOMS: atom_id res chain seq x y z
N MET A 1 -3.97 19.06 -10.53
CA MET A 1 -3.48 17.86 -9.79
C MET A 1 -1.97 17.85 -9.81
N ASN A 2 -1.33 17.77 -8.65
CA ASN A 2 0.14 17.78 -8.55
C ASN A 2 0.73 16.47 -9.09
N PHE A 3 1.72 16.56 -9.98
CA PHE A 3 2.45 15.43 -10.55
C PHE A 3 2.96 14.46 -9.48
N LEU A 4 3.44 14.99 -8.34
CA LEU A 4 3.93 14.19 -7.22
C LEU A 4 2.84 13.32 -6.59
N SER A 5 1.63 13.84 -6.39
CA SER A 5 0.51 13.07 -5.82
C SER A 5 0.18 11.87 -6.70
N THR A 6 0.15 12.09 -8.02
CA THR A 6 -0.06 11.04 -9.01
C THR A 6 1.09 10.02 -8.99
N ALA A 7 2.35 10.47 -8.93
CA ALA A 7 3.51 9.59 -8.88
C ALA A 7 3.48 8.66 -7.66
N PHE A 8 3.15 9.18 -6.46
CA PHE A 8 3.08 8.36 -5.25
C PHE A 8 1.92 7.35 -5.28
N LYS A 9 0.79 7.68 -5.90
CA LYS A 9 -0.29 6.71 -6.12
C LYS A 9 0.14 5.55 -7.02
N TYR A 10 0.85 5.83 -8.10
CA TYR A 10 1.38 4.77 -8.96
C TYR A 10 2.50 3.99 -8.28
N LEU A 11 3.34 4.65 -7.48
CA LEU A 11 4.39 3.99 -6.69
C LEU A 11 3.79 3.03 -5.66
N ASN A 12 2.70 3.44 -5.00
CA ASN A 12 1.91 2.58 -4.13
C ASN A 12 1.43 1.32 -4.88
N LEU A 13 0.77 1.52 -6.02
CA LEU A 13 0.17 0.44 -6.81
C LEU A 13 1.23 -0.52 -7.36
N VAL A 14 2.31 0.00 -7.96
CA VAL A 14 3.43 -0.82 -8.45
C VAL A 14 4.10 -1.57 -7.31
N GLY A 15 4.31 -0.92 -6.15
CA GLY A 15 4.86 -1.56 -4.96
C GLY A 15 4.01 -2.74 -4.48
N GLY A 16 2.70 -2.54 -4.36
CA GLY A 16 1.77 -3.59 -3.94
C GLY A 16 1.71 -4.75 -4.95
N PHE A 17 1.59 -4.45 -6.25
CA PHE A 17 1.57 -5.49 -7.29
C PHE A 17 2.88 -6.27 -7.35
N ALA A 18 4.03 -5.58 -7.26
CA ALA A 18 5.34 -6.23 -7.20
C ALA A 18 5.47 -7.13 -5.96
N THR A 19 4.91 -6.71 -4.83
CA THR A 19 4.90 -7.49 -3.58
C THR A 19 4.08 -8.77 -3.74
N ILE A 20 2.88 -8.69 -4.31
CA ILE A 20 2.03 -9.86 -4.60
C ILE A 20 2.72 -10.80 -5.58
N GLY A 21 3.29 -10.26 -6.67
CA GLY A 21 4.03 -11.06 -7.66
C GLY A 21 5.25 -11.76 -7.05
N ALA A 22 6.00 -11.09 -6.19
CA ALA A 22 7.14 -11.67 -5.48
C ALA A 22 6.72 -12.77 -4.49
N LEU A 23 5.62 -12.56 -3.76
CA LEU A 23 5.03 -13.57 -2.87
C LEU A 23 4.54 -14.79 -3.64
N LEU A 24 3.86 -14.59 -4.77
CA LEU A 24 3.39 -15.67 -5.64
C LEU A 24 4.57 -16.49 -6.19
N ALA A 25 5.60 -15.81 -6.68
CA ALA A 25 6.80 -16.45 -7.20
C ALA A 25 7.53 -17.28 -6.12
N MET A 26 7.64 -16.76 -4.88
CA MET A 26 8.22 -17.53 -3.78
C MET A 26 7.34 -18.66 -3.26
N ALA A 27 6.01 -18.49 -3.27
CA ALA A 27 5.09 -19.48 -2.70
C ALA A 27 4.84 -20.67 -3.65
N PHE A 28 4.89 -20.48 -4.97
CA PHE A 28 4.51 -21.50 -5.95
C PHE A 28 5.59 -21.86 -6.98
N PHE A 29 6.49 -20.93 -7.32
CA PHE A 29 7.49 -21.14 -8.39
C PHE A 29 8.88 -21.55 -7.89
N LEU A 30 9.25 -21.16 -6.66
CA LEU A 30 10.45 -21.70 -6.03
C LEU A 30 10.13 -23.09 -5.47
N LEU A 31 10.46 -24.14 -6.23
CA LEU A 31 10.55 -25.49 -5.67
C LEU A 31 11.62 -25.50 -4.57
N ASP A 32 11.18 -25.87 -3.37
CA ASP A 32 12.02 -26.06 -2.19
C ASP A 32 13.01 -27.20 -2.48
N ASN A 33 14.23 -26.87 -2.92
CA ASN A 33 15.32 -27.82 -3.00
C ASN A 33 15.95 -27.93 -1.60
N GLU A 34 15.50 -28.93 -0.83
CA GLU A 34 16.12 -29.39 0.42
C GLU A 34 16.26 -28.34 1.54
N GLY A 35 15.30 -27.43 1.69
CA GLY A 35 15.21 -26.57 2.88
C GLY A 35 16.33 -25.54 3.02
N LYS A 36 17.09 -25.27 1.95
CA LYS A 36 18.01 -24.15 1.85
C LYS A 36 17.60 -23.24 0.71
N ILE A 37 17.35 -21.98 1.06
CA ILE A 37 17.09 -20.91 0.10
C ILE A 37 18.32 -20.82 -0.81
N SER A 38 18.20 -21.38 -2.01
CA SER A 38 19.20 -21.24 -3.07
C SER A 38 19.45 -19.75 -3.34
N THR A 39 20.61 -19.38 -3.86
CA THR A 39 21.01 -17.98 -4.17
C THR A 39 19.94 -17.21 -4.97
N SER A 40 19.10 -17.90 -5.75
CA SER A 40 17.93 -17.33 -6.43
C SER A 40 16.79 -16.90 -5.48
N GLY A 41 16.54 -17.64 -4.41
CA GLY A 41 15.52 -17.29 -3.40
C GLY A 41 15.95 -16.14 -2.49
N GLU A 42 17.25 -15.93 -2.30
CA GLU A 42 17.75 -14.78 -1.55
C GLU A 42 17.58 -13.46 -2.32
N LYS A 43 17.85 -13.48 -3.64
CA LYS A 43 17.54 -12.35 -4.53
C LYS A 43 16.05 -12.01 -4.51
N LEU A 44 15.19 -13.02 -4.60
CA LEU A 44 13.74 -12.83 -4.59
C LEU A 44 13.23 -12.35 -3.22
N ARG A 45 13.83 -12.81 -2.12
CA ARG A 45 13.54 -12.31 -0.78
C ARG A 45 13.96 -10.85 -0.60
N ASN A 46 15.09 -10.45 -1.18
CA ASN A 46 15.51 -9.05 -1.18
C ASN A 46 14.57 -8.19 -2.05
N PHE A 47 14.15 -8.70 -3.21
CA PHE A 47 13.15 -8.07 -4.06
C PHE A 47 11.80 -7.92 -3.36
N LEU A 48 11.35 -8.93 -2.60
CA LEU A 48 10.12 -8.84 -1.79
C LEU A 48 10.25 -7.76 -0.71
N LYS A 49 11.39 -7.68 -0.02
CA LYS A 49 11.62 -6.62 0.98
C LYS A 49 11.60 -5.23 0.33
N ALA A 50 12.26 -5.08 -0.82
CA ALA A 50 12.32 -3.82 -1.55
C ALA A 50 10.94 -3.40 -2.09
N SER A 51 10.16 -4.34 -2.63
CA SER A 51 8.79 -4.09 -3.12
C SER A 51 7.83 -3.76 -1.97
N ALA A 52 7.88 -4.49 -0.85
CA ALA A 52 7.07 -4.18 0.32
C ALA A 52 7.44 -2.82 0.95
N ALA A 53 8.73 -2.46 0.95
CA ALA A 53 9.19 -1.16 1.43
C ALA A 53 8.71 -0.04 0.49
N THR A 54 8.84 -0.24 -0.82
CA THR A 54 8.30 0.66 -1.85
C THR A 54 6.79 0.84 -1.67
N TRP A 55 6.06 -0.25 -1.43
CA TRP A 55 4.62 -0.21 -1.18
C TRP A 55 4.27 0.64 0.03
N PHE A 56 4.92 0.41 1.17
CA PHE A 56 4.71 1.17 2.39
C PHE A 56 5.03 2.67 2.23
N ILE A 57 6.15 3.00 1.58
CA ILE A 57 6.53 4.39 1.28
C ILE A 57 5.51 5.03 0.33
N GLY A 58 5.02 4.27 -0.65
CA GLY A 58 3.99 4.69 -1.60
C GLY A 58 2.69 5.05 -0.91
N VAL A 59 2.21 4.21 0.02
CA VAL A 59 1.02 4.52 0.84
C VAL A 59 1.21 5.77 1.67
N ILE A 60 2.32 5.90 2.41
CA ILE A 60 2.57 7.06 3.27
C ILE A 60 2.59 8.36 2.45
N GLY A 61 3.31 8.37 1.34
CA GLY A 61 3.31 9.52 0.45
C GLY A 61 1.92 9.80 -0.12
N SER A 62 1.18 8.76 -0.50
CA SER A 62 -0.21 8.91 -0.97
C SER A 62 -1.11 9.56 0.09
N ILE A 63 -0.96 9.23 1.37
CA ILE A 63 -1.67 9.88 2.48
C ILE A 63 -1.31 11.38 2.53
N LEU A 64 -0.03 11.71 2.63
CA LEU A 64 0.44 13.08 2.81
C LEU A 64 0.07 13.99 1.64
N PHE A 65 0.27 13.52 0.40
CA PHE A 65 -0.07 14.28 -0.80
C PHE A 65 -1.57 14.40 -1.02
N THR A 66 -2.35 13.38 -0.64
CA THR A 66 -3.82 13.48 -0.66
C THR A 66 -4.31 14.50 0.36
N LEU A 67 -3.73 14.52 1.57
CA LEU A 67 -3.99 15.53 2.60
C LEU A 67 -3.74 16.95 2.07
N ALA A 68 -2.53 17.18 1.56
CA ALA A 68 -2.11 18.49 1.06
C ALA A 68 -3.01 18.97 -0.09
N GLN A 69 -3.51 18.05 -0.92
CA GLN A 69 -4.45 18.39 -2.00
C GLN A 69 -5.85 18.72 -1.50
N ILE A 70 -6.36 18.00 -0.49
CA ILE A 70 -7.70 18.26 0.05
C ILE A 70 -7.73 19.58 0.83
N LEU A 71 -6.65 19.89 1.56
CA LEU A 71 -6.53 21.13 2.34
C LEU A 71 -6.06 22.34 1.52
N ASP A 72 -5.72 22.13 0.24
CA ASP A 72 -5.04 23.12 -0.63
C ASP A 72 -3.86 23.83 0.07
N SER A 73 -3.11 23.05 0.87
CA SER A 73 -2.10 23.56 1.79
C SER A 73 -0.71 23.01 1.45
N ALA A 74 0.33 23.64 2.01
CA ALA A 74 1.68 23.11 1.94
C ALA A 74 1.80 21.73 2.63
N LEU A 75 2.77 20.92 2.17
CA LEU A 75 3.04 19.59 2.73
C LEU A 75 3.43 19.65 4.22
N SER A 76 3.99 20.77 4.69
CA SER A 76 4.31 21.00 6.09
C SER A 76 3.07 20.99 6.99
N VAL A 77 1.94 21.54 6.52
CA VAL A 77 0.65 21.51 7.23
C VAL A 77 0.06 20.10 7.20
N ALA A 78 0.24 19.39 6.08
CA ALA A 78 -0.20 18.01 5.94
C ALA A 78 0.58 17.02 6.84
N LEU A 79 1.80 17.38 7.26
CA LEU A 79 2.63 16.57 8.15
C LEU A 79 2.21 16.70 9.63
N ASP A 80 1.26 17.59 9.94
CA ASP A 80 0.78 17.76 11.32
C ASP A 80 0.04 16.49 11.79
N PRO A 81 0.45 15.89 12.93
CA PRO A 81 -0.17 14.68 13.47
C PRO A 81 -1.68 14.80 13.70
N THR A 82 -2.15 16.00 14.03
CA THR A 82 -3.57 16.30 14.28
C THR A 82 -4.36 16.22 12.97
N VAL A 83 -3.81 16.77 11.89
CA VAL A 83 -4.44 16.76 10.57
C VAL A 83 -4.47 15.33 10.01
N ILE A 84 -3.36 14.59 10.15
CA ILE A 84 -3.28 13.18 9.74
C ILE A 84 -4.33 12.36 10.51
N ARG A 85 -4.39 12.51 11.84
CA ARG A 85 -5.37 11.81 12.68
C ARG A 85 -6.80 12.14 12.26
N SER A 86 -7.09 13.41 12.00
CA SER A 86 -8.41 13.84 11.55
C SER A 86 -8.80 13.15 10.24
N PHE A 87 -7.90 13.14 9.26
CA PHE A 87 -8.15 12.51 7.96
C PHE A 87 -8.38 11.01 8.04
N ILE A 88 -7.53 10.27 8.76
CA ILE A 88 -7.66 8.80 8.85
C ILE A 88 -8.87 8.35 9.67
N THR A 89 -9.46 9.24 10.47
CA THR A 89 -10.63 8.91 11.31
C THR A 89 -11.94 9.44 10.73
N GLN A 90 -11.92 10.62 10.11
CA GLN A 90 -13.13 11.32 9.68
C GLN A 90 -13.41 11.18 8.18
N ILE A 91 -12.39 10.96 7.35
CA ILE A 91 -12.56 10.91 5.89
C ILE A 91 -12.44 9.45 5.44
N THR A 92 -13.46 8.96 4.73
CA THR A 92 -13.52 7.57 4.24
C THR A 92 -12.28 7.21 3.39
N LEU A 93 -11.83 8.14 2.55
CA LEU A 93 -10.60 7.98 1.75
C LEU A 93 -9.36 7.78 2.63
N GLY A 94 -9.28 8.51 3.75
CA GLY A 94 -8.19 8.39 4.72
C GLY A 94 -8.25 7.10 5.51
N GLN A 95 -9.44 6.61 5.85
CA GLN A 95 -9.64 5.30 6.48
C GLN A 95 -9.14 4.17 5.57
N TYR A 96 -9.46 4.20 4.27
CA TYR A 96 -8.96 3.21 3.31
C TYR A 96 -7.44 3.24 3.19
N LEU A 97 -6.84 4.42 3.08
CA LEU A 97 -5.38 4.57 3.02
C LEU A 97 -4.69 4.14 4.30
N ALA A 98 -5.27 4.43 5.47
CA ALA A 98 -4.73 4.01 6.75
C ALA A 98 -4.77 2.48 6.90
N PHE A 99 -5.87 1.85 6.46
CA PHE A 99 -5.97 0.40 6.42
C PHE A 99 -4.92 -0.22 5.49
N GLU A 100 -4.74 0.35 4.29
CA GLU A 100 -3.69 -0.09 3.36
C GLU A 100 -2.30 0.07 3.96
N ALA A 101 -2.03 1.17 4.68
CA ALA A 101 -0.75 1.41 5.34
C ALA A 101 -0.44 0.35 6.39
N VAL A 102 -1.45 -0.04 7.18
CA VAL A 102 -1.33 -1.11 8.17
C VAL A 102 -1.04 -2.45 7.48
N MET A 103 -1.74 -2.77 6.38
CA MET A 103 -1.50 -4.00 5.64
C MET A 103 -0.10 -4.04 4.99
N ALA A 104 0.32 -2.95 4.36
CA ALA A 104 1.67 -2.83 3.79
C ALA A 104 2.75 -2.98 4.87
N LEU A 105 2.56 -2.37 6.05
CA LEU A 105 3.46 -2.49 7.18
C LEU A 105 3.52 -3.91 7.73
N LEU A 106 2.36 -4.57 7.90
CA LEU A 106 2.28 -5.96 8.34
C LEU A 106 3.02 -6.88 7.37
N VAL A 107 2.80 -6.70 6.07
CA VAL A 107 3.49 -7.46 5.02
C VAL A 107 4.99 -7.21 5.10
N LEU A 108 5.43 -5.95 5.17
CA LEU A 108 6.84 -5.59 5.31
C LEU A 108 7.50 -6.26 6.52
N ILE A 109 6.91 -6.16 7.71
CA ILE A 109 7.44 -6.78 8.94
C ILE A 109 7.50 -8.30 8.79
N CYS A 110 6.44 -8.90 8.26
CA CYS A 110 6.38 -10.36 8.12
C CYS A 110 7.34 -10.87 7.03
N CYS A 111 7.69 -10.08 6.00
CA CYS A 111 8.73 -10.42 5.02
C CYS A 111 10.11 -10.65 5.68
N PHE A 112 10.42 -9.94 6.77
CA PHE A 112 11.66 -10.17 7.52
C PHE A 112 11.60 -11.48 8.34
N LYS A 113 10.42 -11.87 8.83
CA LYS A 113 10.23 -13.07 9.68
C LYS A 113 9.84 -14.34 8.92
N ALA A 114 9.39 -14.23 7.67
CA ALA A 114 8.95 -15.37 6.88
C ALA A 114 10.13 -16.29 6.54
N LYS A 115 10.15 -17.45 7.21
CA LYS A 115 11.08 -18.57 6.95
C LYS A 115 10.39 -19.82 6.42
N LYS A 116 9.05 -19.85 6.42
CA LYS A 116 8.23 -21.00 6.01
C LYS A 116 7.34 -20.63 4.84
N ILE A 117 7.11 -21.58 3.93
CA ILE A 117 6.24 -21.39 2.75
C ILE A 117 4.79 -21.09 3.13
N VAL A 118 4.30 -21.68 4.22
CA VAL A 118 2.95 -21.40 4.76
C VAL A 118 2.82 -19.92 5.14
N ASN A 119 3.85 -19.31 5.73
CA ASN A 119 3.81 -17.89 6.06
C ASN A 119 3.74 -17.03 4.79
N LEU A 120 4.42 -17.43 3.71
CA LEU A 120 4.38 -16.70 2.44
C LEU A 120 2.99 -16.75 1.80
N ILE A 121 2.31 -17.90 1.86
CA ILE A 121 0.93 -18.06 1.39
C ILE A 121 -0.04 -17.18 2.20
N VAL A 122 0.11 -17.16 3.53
CA VAL A 122 -0.72 -16.27 4.39
C VAL A 122 -0.45 -14.80 4.07
N LEU A 123 0.82 -14.41 3.88
CA LEU A 123 1.17 -13.05 3.46
C LEU A 123 0.52 -12.68 2.13
N LEU A 124 0.49 -13.61 1.16
CA LEU A 124 -0.12 -13.38 -0.15
C LEU A 124 -1.60 -13.00 -0.01
N PHE A 125 -2.36 -13.74 0.79
CA PHE A 125 -3.77 -13.41 1.08
C PHE A 125 -3.90 -12.03 1.73
N VAL A 126 -3.06 -11.71 2.71
CA VAL A 126 -3.05 -10.39 3.37
C VAL A 126 -2.71 -9.27 2.38
N SER A 127 -1.74 -9.47 1.49
CA SER A 127 -1.36 -8.49 0.47
C SER A 127 -2.49 -8.24 -0.54
N ILE A 128 -3.22 -9.29 -0.94
CA ILE A 128 -4.40 -9.16 -1.81
C ILE A 128 -5.47 -8.30 -1.12
N VAL A 129 -5.76 -8.56 0.15
CA VAL A 129 -6.70 -7.75 0.94
C VAL A 129 -6.24 -6.30 1.03
N GLY A 130 -4.94 -6.05 1.19
CA GLY A 130 -4.38 -4.70 1.20
C GLY A 130 -4.61 -3.93 -0.11
N ILE A 131 -4.35 -4.54 -1.27
CA ILE A 131 -4.56 -3.89 -2.57
C ILE A 131 -6.03 -3.61 -2.87
N ILE A 132 -6.94 -4.45 -2.37
CA ILE A 132 -8.38 -4.22 -2.55
C ILE A 132 -8.80 -2.84 -1.99
N ALA A 133 -8.19 -2.40 -0.88
CA ALA A 133 -8.43 -1.05 -0.35
C ALA A 133 -7.99 0.07 -1.32
N ALA A 134 -6.83 -0.08 -1.97
CA ALA A 134 -6.34 0.86 -2.98
C ALA A 134 -7.29 0.94 -4.19
N VAL A 135 -7.85 -0.20 -4.61
CA VAL A 135 -8.82 -0.27 -5.71
C VAL A 135 -10.11 0.45 -5.35
N PHE A 136 -10.65 0.26 -4.14
CA PHE A 136 -11.87 0.95 -3.70
C PHE A 136 -11.68 2.46 -3.53
N GLN A 137 -10.47 2.89 -3.16
CA GLN A 137 -10.12 4.32 -3.13
C GLN A 137 -10.29 4.98 -4.51
N SER A 138 -10.01 4.29 -5.62
CA SER A 138 -10.15 4.84 -6.97
C SER A 138 -11.61 5.17 -7.35
N HIS A 139 -12.58 4.39 -6.84
CA HIS A 139 -14.01 4.60 -7.08
C HIS A 139 -14.61 5.64 -6.13
N ALA A 140 -14.16 5.70 -4.87
CA ALA A 140 -14.60 6.71 -3.91
C ALA A 140 -14.25 8.14 -4.36
N ALA A 141 -13.11 8.31 -5.02
CA ALA A 141 -12.68 9.61 -5.56
C ALA A 141 -13.50 10.07 -6.77
N SER A 142 -14.06 9.16 -7.57
CA SER A 142 -14.90 9.51 -8.74
C SER A 142 -16.39 9.68 -8.39
N GLY A 143 -16.89 8.98 -7.36
CA GLY A 143 -18.27 9.12 -6.88
C GLY A 143 -18.54 10.44 -6.13
N GLY A 144 -17.51 11.05 -5.55
CA GLY A 144 -17.62 12.31 -4.81
C GLY A 144 -18.06 13.50 -5.66
N SER A 145 -17.71 13.57 -6.95
CA SER A 145 -18.08 14.69 -7.84
C SER A 145 -19.57 14.70 -8.19
N LEU A 146 -20.25 13.56 -8.15
CA LEU A 146 -21.70 13.48 -8.36
C LEU A 146 -22.47 13.84 -7.08
N SER A 147 -21.98 13.41 -5.91
CA SER A 147 -22.59 13.72 -4.61
C SER A 147 -22.47 15.19 -4.22
N LEU A 148 -21.40 15.88 -4.65
CA LEU A 148 -21.20 17.32 -4.41
C LEU A 148 -22.14 18.20 -5.25
N VAL A 149 -22.62 17.69 -6.39
CA VAL A 149 -23.61 18.37 -7.26
C VAL A 149 -25.05 18.11 -6.80
N ILE A 150 -25.32 16.99 -6.13
CA ILE A 150 -26.67 16.66 -5.62
C ILE A 150 -26.91 17.26 -4.22
N GLY A 151 -25.86 17.48 -3.41
CA GLY A 151 -25.97 18.09 -2.08
C GLY A 151 -26.02 19.62 -2.04
N SER A 152 -26.03 20.30 -3.20
CA SER A 152 -26.10 21.76 -3.31
C SER A 152 -27.44 22.28 -3.88
N LEU A 153 -28.48 21.44 -3.90
CA LEU A 153 -29.85 21.80 -4.28
C LEU A 153 -30.77 21.84 -3.05
#